data_AF-A0AAE0NWT6-F1
#
_entry.id   AF-A0AAE0NWT6-F1
#
_cell.length_a   1.000
_cell.length_b   1.000
_cell.length_c   1.000
_cell.angle_alpha   90.00
_cell.angle_beta   90.00
_cell.angle_gamma   90.00
#
_symmetry.space_group_name_H-M   'P 1'
#
loop_
_entity.id
_entity.type
_entity.pdbx_description
1 polymer ?
#
loop_
_entity_poly.entity_id
_entity_poly.type
_entity_poly.pdbx_seq_one_letter_code
_entity_poly.pdbx_strand_id
1 'polypeptide(L)'
;MRFTTLLNPLALAATVLGDYTAIVASISDINKSTLKLQTNVNNWKGNLLGTLPIISESTALLEAIKKGTKTSKASEALNFTGALYVAEGTISLANSVNATMTALIAAKPKFNKLLLGPIILVNLGLQKSATDDFSAAILTKVPADLKAVAESLIAPIDKALEKAIDEFRHFP
;
A
#
# COMPACT_ATOMS: atom_id res chain seq x y z
N MET A 1 1.67 -6.03 63.35
CA MET A 1 1.82 -4.61 62.97
C MET A 1 1.92 -4.54 61.45
N ARG A 2 0.99 -3.82 60.82
CA ARG A 2 1.05 -3.46 59.39
C ARG A 2 2.09 -2.36 59.22
N PHE A 3 2.87 -2.38 58.15
CA PHE A 3 3.22 -1.16 57.42
C PHE A 3 3.41 -1.49 55.94
N THR A 4 2.46 -0.99 55.17
CA THR A 4 2.39 -0.93 53.72
C THR A 4 3.22 0.27 53.26
N THR A 5 4.10 0.12 52.27
CA THR A 5 4.72 1.25 51.55
C THR A 5 4.73 1.01 50.04
N LEU A 6 3.58 1.35 49.46
CA LEU A 6 3.37 2.14 48.25
C LEU A 6 4.33 1.97 47.07
N LEU A 7 3.77 1.38 46.01
CA LEU A 7 4.10 1.57 44.61
C LEU A 7 4.48 3.02 44.29
N ASN A 8 5.53 3.19 43.50
CA ASN A 8 5.63 4.34 42.61
C ASN A 8 6.35 3.95 41.31
N PRO A 9 5.65 3.41 40.29
CA PRO A 9 6.18 3.46 38.95
C PRO A 9 6.02 4.90 38.48
N LEU A 10 7.17 5.57 38.25
CA LEU A 10 7.25 6.73 37.38
C LEU A 10 6.55 6.39 36.06
N ALA A 11 5.29 6.79 35.93
CA ALA A 11 4.59 6.82 34.67
C ALA A 11 5.31 7.86 33.82
N LEU A 12 6.18 7.37 32.94
CA LEU A 12 6.73 8.16 31.86
C LEU A 12 5.54 8.51 30.97
N ALA A 13 4.92 9.66 31.22
CA ALA A 13 4.01 10.29 30.29
C ALA A 13 4.85 10.77 29.11
N ALA A 14 5.26 9.82 28.26
CA ALA A 14 5.59 10.13 26.88
C ALA A 14 4.32 10.74 26.33
N THR A 15 4.32 12.05 26.11
CA THR A 15 3.32 12.70 25.29
C THR A 15 3.33 11.95 23.97
N VAL A 16 2.29 11.15 23.76
CA VAL A 16 1.98 10.45 22.51
C VAL A 16 1.88 11.52 21.43
N LEU A 17 3.02 11.88 20.84
CA LEU A 17 3.08 12.23 19.43
C LEU A 17 2.49 10.98 18.77
N GLY A 18 1.22 11.06 18.37
CA GLY A 18 0.45 9.91 17.89
C GLY A 18 1.30 9.02 17.00
N ASP A 19 1.19 7.71 17.18
CA ASP A 19 1.91 6.68 16.42
C ASP A 19 1.43 6.59 14.94
N TYR A 20 1.17 7.74 14.32
CA TYR A 20 0.87 7.87 12.90
C TYR A 20 2.14 7.77 12.05
N THR A 21 3.32 8.01 12.64
CA THR A 21 4.61 7.94 11.94
C THR A 21 4.86 6.55 11.37
N ALA A 22 4.44 5.48 12.06
CA ALA A 22 4.59 4.12 11.59
C ALA A 22 3.69 3.83 10.37
N ILE A 23 2.45 4.35 10.36
CA ILE A 23 1.55 4.27 9.21
C ILE A 23 2.11 5.07 8.03
N VAL A 24 2.56 6.31 8.27
CA VAL A 24 3.15 7.18 7.23
C VAL A 24 4.41 6.53 6.63
N ALA A 25 5.28 5.94 7.46
CA ALA A 25 6.44 5.19 6.99
C ALA A 25 6.03 3.98 6.13
N SER A 26 4.99 3.26 6.53
CA SER A 26 4.46 2.13 5.75
C SER A 26 3.93 2.58 4.39
N ILE A 27 3.18 3.70 4.32
CA ILE A 27 2.72 4.29 3.05
C ILE A 27 3.92 4.70 2.18
N SER A 28 4.95 5.31 2.77
CA SER A 28 6.18 5.68 2.06
C SER A 28 6.89 4.47 1.46
N ASP A 29 7.01 3.37 2.21
CA ASP A 29 7.64 2.14 1.74
C ASP A 29 6.85 1.48 0.60
N ILE A 30 5.53 1.43 0.72
CA ILE A 30 4.63 0.95 -0.36
C ILE A 30 4.80 1.81 -1.61
N ASN A 31 4.85 3.14 -1.46
CA ASN A 31 5.04 4.06 -2.57
C ASN A 31 6.39 3.86 -3.27
N LYS A 32 7.48 3.67 -2.49
CA LYS A 32 8.81 3.36 -3.05
C LYS A 32 8.81 2.06 -3.85
N SER A 33 8.24 0.98 -3.30
CA SER A 33 8.14 -0.30 -4.02
C SER A 33 7.29 -0.19 -5.28
N THR A 34 6.21 0.60 -5.24
CA THR A 34 5.35 0.90 -6.40
C THR A 34 6.13 1.60 -7.52
N LEU A 35 6.91 2.63 -7.18
CA LEU A 35 7.75 3.36 -8.15
C LEU A 35 8.91 2.51 -8.72
N LYS A 36 9.49 1.61 -7.91
CA LYS A 36 10.49 0.66 -8.40
C LYS A 36 9.89 -0.34 -9.39
N LEU A 37 8.72 -0.89 -9.07
CA LEU A 37 7.98 -1.74 -10.00
C LEU A 37 7.71 -1.02 -11.32
N GLN A 38 7.20 0.22 -11.26
CA GLN A 38 6.97 1.04 -12.44
C GLN A 38 8.25 1.21 -13.28
N THR A 39 9.35 1.56 -12.62
CA THR A 39 10.65 1.79 -13.28
C THR A 39 11.12 0.53 -14.01
N ASN A 40 11.02 -0.64 -13.36
CA ASN A 40 11.40 -1.91 -13.96
C ASN A 40 10.52 -2.26 -15.16
N VAL A 41 9.19 -2.04 -15.07
CA VAL A 41 8.26 -2.26 -16.19
C VAL A 41 8.57 -1.33 -17.37
N ASN A 42 8.82 -0.05 -17.11
CA ASN A 42 9.14 0.94 -18.15
C ASN A 42 10.46 0.64 -18.86
N ASN A 43 11.48 0.25 -18.11
CA ASN A 43 12.82 -0.04 -18.65
C ASN A 43 12.88 -1.38 -19.39
N TRP A 44 11.94 -2.28 -19.10
CA TRP A 44 11.94 -3.63 -19.64
C TRP A 44 11.68 -3.69 -21.15
N LYS A 45 12.57 -4.40 -21.85
CA LYS A 45 12.58 -4.53 -23.31
C LYS A 45 11.75 -5.69 -23.85
N GLY A 46 11.04 -6.43 -22.99
CA GLY A 46 10.18 -7.54 -23.42
C GLY A 46 10.86 -8.90 -23.51
N ASN A 47 12.10 -9.03 -23.02
CA ASN A 47 12.80 -10.32 -22.95
C ASN A 47 12.50 -11.06 -21.63
N LEU A 48 12.57 -12.39 -21.64
CA LEU A 48 12.20 -13.19 -20.47
C LEU A 48 13.04 -12.90 -19.22
N LEU A 49 14.36 -12.77 -19.33
CA LEU A 49 15.21 -12.53 -18.15
C LEU A 49 14.91 -11.18 -17.47
N GLY A 50 14.50 -10.18 -18.25
CA GLY A 50 14.11 -8.88 -17.74
C GLY A 50 12.79 -8.86 -16.96
N THR A 51 12.05 -9.97 -16.89
CA THR A 51 10.87 -10.08 -16.01
C THR A 51 11.24 -10.39 -14.56
N LEU A 52 12.45 -10.92 -14.30
CA LEU A 52 12.88 -11.27 -12.94
C LEU A 52 12.86 -10.06 -11.98
N PRO A 53 13.38 -8.86 -12.36
CA PRO A 53 13.27 -7.68 -11.51
C PRO A 53 11.82 -7.20 -11.32
N ILE A 54 10.94 -7.40 -12.31
CA ILE A 54 9.52 -7.05 -12.20
C ILE A 54 8.82 -7.95 -11.17
N ILE A 55 9.06 -9.26 -11.24
CA ILE A 55 8.48 -10.24 -10.30
C ILE A 55 8.99 -9.98 -8.88
N SER A 56 10.29 -9.70 -8.73
CA SER A 56 10.90 -9.37 -7.45
C SER A 56 10.26 -8.12 -6.83
N GLU A 57 10.13 -7.02 -7.59
CA GLU A 57 9.52 -5.79 -7.06
C GLU A 57 8.01 -5.92 -6.84
N SER A 58 7.29 -6.73 -7.63
CA SER A 58 5.88 -7.06 -7.33
C SER A 58 5.75 -7.79 -5.99
N THR A 59 6.64 -8.75 -5.73
CA THR A 59 6.65 -9.49 -4.46
C THR A 59 6.99 -8.57 -3.29
N ALA A 60 8.01 -7.72 -3.45
CA ALA A 60 8.39 -6.73 -2.44
C ALA A 60 7.28 -5.71 -2.16
N LEU A 61 6.53 -5.28 -3.19
CA LEU A 61 5.35 -4.44 -3.03
C LEU A 61 4.26 -5.15 -2.22
N LEU A 62 3.96 -6.41 -2.54
CA LEU A 62 2.95 -7.18 -1.81
C LEU A 62 3.34 -7.35 -0.33
N GLU A 63 4.61 -7.61 -0.05
CA GLU A 63 5.14 -7.69 1.31
C GLU A 63 5.06 -6.35 2.05
N ALA A 64 5.40 -5.24 1.39
CA ALA A 64 5.31 -3.90 1.95
C ALA A 64 3.86 -3.56 2.33
N ILE A 65 2.89 -3.89 1.48
CA ILE A 65 1.46 -3.69 1.76
C ILE A 65 1.04 -4.52 2.97
N LYS A 66 1.35 -5.82 2.99
CA LYS A 66 1.02 -6.71 4.12
C LYS A 66 1.66 -6.26 5.43
N LYS A 67 2.90 -5.78 5.39
CA LYS A 67 3.58 -5.19 6.54
C LYS A 67 2.86 -3.93 6.99
N GLY A 68 2.51 -3.03 6.06
CA GLY A 68 1.71 -1.85 6.31
C GLY A 68 0.37 -2.17 6.97
N THR A 69 -0.34 -3.21 6.51
CA THR A 69 -1.59 -3.67 7.13
C THR A 69 -1.38 -4.07 8.59
N LYS A 70 -0.31 -4.82 8.90
CA LYS A 70 0.02 -5.21 10.29
C LYS A 70 0.33 -3.98 11.14
N THR A 71 1.16 -3.07 10.63
CA THR A 71 1.50 -1.81 11.29
C THR A 71 0.25 -0.99 11.58
N SER A 72 -0.59 -0.75 10.57
CA SER A 72 -1.84 0.00 10.73
C SER A 72 -2.76 -0.66 11.73
N LYS A 73 -2.92 -1.99 11.74
CA LYS A 73 -3.75 -2.69 12.75
C LYS A 73 -3.24 -2.48 14.17
N ALA A 74 -1.91 -2.52 14.37
CA ALA A 74 -1.25 -2.36 15.66
C ALA A 74 -1.18 -0.90 16.15
N SER A 75 -1.33 0.07 15.25
CA SER A 75 -1.25 1.50 15.56
C SER A 75 -2.46 1.98 16.35
N GLU A 76 -2.30 3.07 17.10
CA GLU A 76 -3.40 3.77 17.76
C GLU A 76 -4.31 4.50 16.73
N ALA A 77 -5.45 4.99 17.20
CA ALA A 77 -6.30 5.85 16.38
C ALA A 77 -5.56 7.15 16.03
N LEU A 78 -5.77 7.63 14.80
CA LEU A 78 -5.17 8.86 14.32
C LEU A 78 -5.82 10.07 14.99
N ASN A 79 -5.00 11.01 15.44
CA ASN A 79 -5.45 12.37 15.68
C ASN A 79 -5.55 13.14 14.34
N PHE A 80 -6.04 14.37 14.37
CA PHE A 80 -6.21 15.18 13.16
C PHE A 80 -4.91 15.35 12.37
N THR A 81 -3.80 15.67 13.05
CA THR A 81 -2.48 15.80 12.41
C THR A 81 -2.03 14.51 11.73
N GLY A 82 -2.18 13.37 12.41
CA GLY A 82 -1.84 12.06 11.84
C GLY A 82 -2.72 11.70 10.64
N ALA A 83 -4.02 12.02 10.71
CA ALA A 83 -4.94 11.83 9.60
C ALA A 83 -4.54 12.67 8.37
N LEU A 84 -4.07 13.90 8.55
CA LEU A 84 -3.57 14.75 7.46
C LEU A 84 -2.34 14.15 6.79
N TYR A 85 -1.32 13.72 7.55
CA TYR A 85 -0.12 13.10 6.96
C TYR A 85 -0.42 11.78 6.25
N VAL A 86 -1.33 10.97 6.80
CA VAL A 86 -1.80 9.75 6.14
C VAL A 86 -2.54 10.08 4.85
N ALA A 87 -3.37 11.13 4.83
CA ALA A 87 -4.07 11.59 3.64
C ALA A 87 -3.09 12.05 2.55
N GLU A 88 -2.09 12.87 2.89
CA GLU A 88 -1.03 13.31 1.96
C GLU A 88 -0.26 12.13 1.36
N GLY A 89 0.15 11.18 2.20
CA GLY A 89 0.80 9.96 1.75
C GLY A 89 -0.07 9.13 0.82
N THR A 90 -1.37 9.03 1.11
CA THR A 90 -2.35 8.28 0.30
C THR A 90 -2.53 8.93 -1.07
N ILE A 91 -2.59 10.26 -1.16
CA ILE A 91 -2.66 11.00 -2.43
C ILE A 91 -1.41 10.73 -3.29
N SER A 92 -0.22 10.78 -2.68
CA SER A 92 1.02 10.46 -3.38
C SER A 92 1.03 9.02 -3.89
N LEU A 93 0.59 8.08 -3.05
CA LEU A 93 0.49 6.67 -3.41
C LEU A 93 -0.50 6.45 -4.55
N ALA A 94 -1.67 7.10 -4.53
CA ALA A 94 -2.66 7.02 -5.60
C ALA A 94 -2.10 7.42 -6.96
N ASN A 95 -1.31 8.50 -7.01
CA ASN A 95 -0.63 8.93 -8.22
C ASN A 95 0.36 7.87 -8.72
N SER A 96 1.19 7.32 -7.83
CA SER A 96 2.17 6.27 -8.18
C SER A 96 1.51 4.97 -8.63
N VAL A 97 0.43 4.53 -7.96
CA VAL A 97 -0.32 3.33 -8.36
C VAL A 97 -0.91 3.53 -9.76
N ASN A 98 -1.57 4.66 -10.02
CA ASN A 98 -2.13 4.95 -11.34
C ASN A 98 -1.07 4.93 -12.44
N ALA A 99 0.08 5.54 -12.18
CA ALA A 99 1.20 5.57 -13.14
C ALA A 99 1.82 4.17 -13.36
N THR A 100 1.88 3.35 -12.31
CA THR A 100 2.38 1.96 -12.37
C THR A 100 1.43 1.05 -13.13
N MET A 101 0.13 1.12 -12.85
CA MET A 101 -0.89 0.35 -13.55
C MET A 101 -0.95 0.73 -15.03
N THR A 102 -0.83 2.02 -15.35
CA THR A 102 -0.72 2.50 -16.74
C THR A 102 0.51 1.90 -17.45
N ALA A 103 1.67 1.86 -16.78
CA ALA A 103 2.88 1.23 -17.33
C ALA A 103 2.70 -0.28 -17.56
N LEU A 104 2.06 -0.99 -16.63
CA LEU A 104 1.76 -2.42 -16.77
C LEU A 104 0.83 -2.70 -17.94
N ILE A 105 -0.26 -1.92 -18.08
CA ILE A 105 -1.19 -2.03 -19.21
C ILE A 105 -0.45 -1.79 -20.53
N ALA A 106 0.38 -0.75 -20.61
CA ALA A 106 1.17 -0.47 -21.81
C ALA A 106 2.18 -1.60 -22.15
N ALA A 107 2.69 -2.30 -21.13
CA ALA A 107 3.58 -3.44 -21.29
C ALA A 107 2.86 -4.77 -21.60
N LYS A 108 1.51 -4.83 -21.50
CA LYS A 108 0.71 -6.03 -21.71
C LYS A 108 1.08 -6.81 -23.00
N PRO A 109 1.28 -6.20 -24.18
CA PRO A 109 1.67 -6.94 -25.37
C PRO A 109 3.01 -7.68 -25.23
N LYS A 110 3.96 -7.14 -24.45
CA LYS A 110 5.25 -7.79 -24.18
C LYS A 110 5.07 -9.00 -23.26
N PHE A 111 4.23 -8.88 -22.22
CA PHE A 111 3.90 -10.02 -21.36
C PHE A 111 3.16 -11.12 -22.11
N ASN A 112 2.23 -10.77 -22.99
CA ASN A 112 1.49 -11.74 -23.79
C ASN A 112 2.38 -12.51 -24.77
N LYS A 113 3.37 -11.84 -25.40
CA LYS A 113 4.37 -12.51 -26.24
C LYS A 113 5.19 -13.56 -25.48
N LEU A 114 5.31 -13.42 -24.15
CA LEU A 114 5.97 -14.38 -23.28
C LEU A 114 5.01 -15.34 -22.57
N LEU A 115 3.72 -15.30 -22.90
CA LEU A 115 2.66 -16.10 -22.26
C LEU A 115 2.52 -15.83 -20.75
N LEU A 116 2.92 -14.64 -20.29
CA LEU A 116 2.89 -14.25 -18.88
C LEU A 116 1.61 -13.52 -18.45
N GLY A 117 0.69 -13.23 -19.37
CA GLY A 117 -0.54 -12.51 -19.04
C GLY A 117 -1.33 -13.10 -17.85
N PRO A 118 -1.56 -14.43 -17.77
CA PRO A 118 -2.28 -15.04 -16.65
C PRO A 118 -1.60 -14.83 -15.29
N ILE A 119 -0.26 -14.92 -15.23
CA ILE A 119 0.45 -14.72 -13.96
C ILE A 119 0.47 -13.26 -13.51
N ILE A 120 0.45 -12.31 -14.46
CA ILE A 120 0.28 -10.89 -14.15
C ILE A 120 -1.13 -10.63 -13.61
N LEU A 121 -2.17 -11.23 -14.20
CA LEU A 121 -3.54 -11.12 -13.70
C LEU A 121 -3.67 -11.64 -12.26
N VAL A 122 -3.07 -12.80 -11.95
CA VAL A 122 -3.04 -13.35 -10.59
C VAL A 122 -2.33 -12.39 -9.62
N ASN A 123 -1.17 -11.83 -10.02
CA ASN A 123 -0.45 -10.84 -9.20
C ASN A 123 -1.29 -9.59 -8.93
N LEU A 124 -1.95 -9.03 -9.95
CA LEU A 124 -2.82 -7.86 -9.79
C LEU A 124 -3.97 -8.13 -8.81
N GLY A 125 -4.58 -9.32 -8.87
CA GLY A 125 -5.60 -9.74 -7.92
C GLY A 125 -5.08 -9.82 -6.48
N LEU A 126 -3.87 -10.37 -6.28
CA LEU A 126 -3.23 -10.41 -4.96
C LEU A 126 -2.90 -9.02 -4.42
N GLN A 127 -2.38 -8.12 -5.27
CA GLN A 127 -2.08 -6.74 -4.90
C GLN A 127 -3.36 -5.98 -4.53
N LYS A 128 -4.45 -6.16 -5.30
CA LYS A 128 -5.74 -5.55 -4.97
C LYS A 128 -6.25 -6.04 -3.63
N SER A 129 -6.31 -7.36 -3.41
CA SER A 129 -6.77 -7.91 -2.14
C SER A 129 -5.95 -7.41 -0.94
N ALA A 130 -4.61 -7.34 -1.07
CA ALA A 130 -3.77 -6.81 -0.02
C ALA A 130 -3.97 -5.30 0.21
N THR A 131 -4.23 -4.55 -0.86
CA THR A 131 -4.52 -3.11 -0.79
C THR A 131 -5.86 -2.86 -0.10
N ASP A 132 -6.90 -3.64 -0.43
CA ASP A 132 -8.20 -3.58 0.23
C ASP A 132 -8.05 -3.81 1.75
N ASP A 133 -7.26 -4.82 2.15
CA ASP A 133 -6.96 -5.10 3.56
C ASP A 133 -6.20 -3.96 4.26
N PHE A 134 -5.24 -3.33 3.57
CA PHE A 134 -4.48 -2.21 4.09
C PHE A 134 -5.35 -0.96 4.27
N SER A 135 -6.15 -0.64 3.25
CA SER A 135 -7.14 0.45 3.26
C SER A 135 -8.14 0.28 4.40
N ALA A 136 -8.71 -0.92 4.56
CA ALA A 136 -9.60 -1.23 5.67
C ALA A 136 -8.91 -1.02 7.03
N ALA A 137 -7.66 -1.47 7.19
CA ALA A 137 -6.89 -1.25 8.41
C ALA A 137 -6.69 0.24 8.72
N ILE A 138 -6.34 1.07 7.74
CA ILE A 138 -6.22 2.52 7.91
C ILE A 138 -7.56 3.14 8.31
N LEU A 139 -8.67 2.77 7.64
CA LEU A 139 -9.99 3.32 7.93
C LEU A 139 -10.47 3.05 9.35
N THR A 140 -10.00 1.98 10.00
CA THR A 140 -10.27 1.75 11.44
C THR A 140 -9.55 2.74 12.37
N LYS A 141 -8.51 3.40 11.87
CA LYS A 141 -7.71 4.39 12.63
C LYS A 141 -8.12 5.82 12.34
N VAL A 142 -8.86 6.09 11.25
CA VAL A 142 -9.32 7.43 10.88
C VAL A 142 -10.48 7.87 11.78
N PRO A 143 -10.48 9.12 12.31
CA PRO A 143 -11.62 9.70 13.03
C PRO A 143 -12.92 9.61 12.23
N ALA A 144 -14.05 9.39 12.91
CA ALA A 144 -15.35 9.19 12.26
C ALA A 144 -15.69 10.30 11.26
N ASP A 145 -15.45 11.56 11.64
CA ASP A 145 -15.75 12.75 10.83
C ASP A 145 -14.90 12.85 9.55
N LEU A 146 -13.80 12.10 9.46
CA LEU A 146 -12.88 12.08 8.32
C LEU A 146 -13.00 10.82 7.46
N LYS A 147 -13.82 9.83 7.83
CA LYS A 147 -13.91 8.55 7.11
C LYS A 147 -14.30 8.70 5.65
N ALA A 148 -15.33 9.50 5.36
CA ALA A 148 -15.78 9.72 3.98
C ALA A 148 -14.69 10.36 3.11
N VAL A 149 -13.90 11.28 3.69
CA VAL A 149 -12.74 11.87 3.00
C VAL A 149 -11.69 10.79 2.74
N ALA A 150 -11.33 9.98 3.75
CA ALA A 150 -10.35 8.90 3.58
C ALA A 150 -10.78 7.88 2.51
N GLU A 151 -12.05 7.47 2.49
CA GLU A 151 -12.61 6.58 1.46
C GLU A 151 -12.48 7.20 0.06
N SER A 152 -12.77 8.50 -0.09
CA SER A 152 -12.61 9.20 -1.38
C SER A 152 -11.16 9.26 -1.86
N LEU A 153 -10.17 9.27 -0.94
CA LEU A 153 -8.74 9.26 -1.27
C LEU A 153 -8.23 7.88 -1.67
N ILE A 154 -8.87 6.81 -1.16
CA ILE A 154 -8.54 5.42 -1.50
C ILE A 154 -9.13 5.03 -2.86
N ALA A 155 -10.34 5.51 -3.20
CA ALA A 155 -11.06 5.10 -4.40
C ALA A 155 -10.25 5.17 -5.73
N PRO A 156 -9.37 6.17 -5.98
CA PRO A 156 -8.52 6.18 -7.18
C PRO A 156 -7.52 5.02 -7.25
N ILE A 157 -7.03 4.52 -6.11
CA ILE A 157 -6.12 3.35 -6.03
C ILE A 157 -6.87 2.10 -6.51
N ASP A 158 -8.06 1.87 -5.95
CA ASP A 158 -8.89 0.70 -6.29
C ASP A 158 -9.27 0.71 -7.77
N LYS A 159 -9.73 1.86 -8.28
CA LYS A 159 -10.07 2.01 -9.71
C LYS A 159 -8.89 1.73 -10.64
N ALA A 160 -7.68 2.15 -10.27
CA ALA A 160 -6.48 1.90 -11.08
C ALA A 160 -6.14 0.40 -11.14
N LEU A 161 -6.24 -0.29 -10.00
CA LEU A 161 -6.01 -1.74 -9.91
C LEU A 161 -7.09 -2.52 -10.67
N GLU A 162 -8.36 -2.18 -10.50
CA GLU A 162 -9.48 -2.79 -11.21
C GLU A 162 -9.34 -2.65 -12.72
N LYS A 163 -9.02 -1.43 -13.20
CA LYS A 163 -8.76 -1.19 -14.61
C LYS A 163 -7.64 -2.10 -15.14
N ALA A 164 -6.52 -2.22 -14.43
CA ALA A 164 -5.44 -3.09 -14.85
C ALA A 164 -5.85 -4.57 -14.86
N ILE A 165 -6.58 -5.03 -13.84
CA ILE A 165 -7.12 -6.40 -13.79
C ILE A 165 -8.01 -6.66 -15.01
N ASP A 166 -8.92 -5.75 -15.33
CA ASP A 166 -9.83 -5.89 -16.46
C ASP A 166 -9.07 -5.92 -17.79
N GLU A 167 -8.07 -5.05 -17.97
CA GLU A 167 -7.21 -5.09 -19.15
C GLU A 167 -6.49 -6.43 -19.28
N PHE A 168 -5.99 -7.02 -18.19
CA PHE A 168 -5.29 -8.31 -18.23
C PHE A 168 -6.22 -9.54 -18.30
N ARG A 169 -7.52 -9.42 -17.98
CA ARG A 169 -8.52 -10.49 -18.21
C ARG A 169 -8.77 -10.76 -19.69
N HIS A 170 -8.68 -9.73 -20.52
CA HIS A 170 -8.90 -9.84 -21.95
C HIS A 170 -7.61 -10.30 -22.64
N PHE A 171 -7.43 -11.62 -22.76
CA PHE A 171 -6.36 -12.23 -23.55
C PHE A 171 -6.68 -12.12 -25.05
N PRO A 172 -5.71 -11.73 -25.89
CA PRO A 172 -5.82 -11.95 -27.33
C PRO A 172 -5.73 -13.44 -27.68
#